data_AF-A0A940CY44-F1
#
_entry.id   AF-A0A940CY44-F1
#
_cell.length_a   1.000
_cell.length_b   1.000
_cell.length_c   1.000
_cell.angle_alpha   90.00
_cell.angle_beta   90.00
_cell.angle_gamma   90.00
#
_symmetry.space_group_name_H-M   'P 1'
#
loop_
_entity.id
_entity.type
_entity.pdbx_description
1 polymer ?
#
loop_
_entity_poly.entity_id
_entity_poly.type
_entity_poly.pdbx_seq_one_letter_code
_entity_poly.pdbx_strand_id
1 'polypeptide(L)'
;MHNNLKCVECHLPYDCKIHFYAKKIMDGTKDTIVFYTGLTPERIHASSKIKEAIQKNCIRCHYRMGSKIKVIERNCWACHRKIKHQYAGLIETL
;
A
#
# COMPACT_ATOMS: atom_id res chain seq x y z
N MET A 1 1.24 4.31 13.67
CA MET A 1 0.96 5.73 13.36
C MET A 1 -0.03 5.95 12.19
N HIS A 2 -0.52 4.91 11.49
CA HIS A 2 -1.64 5.03 10.52
C HIS A 2 -2.81 4.09 10.87
N ASN A 3 -2.94 3.75 12.16
CA ASN A 3 -3.96 2.82 12.68
C ASN A 3 -5.39 3.39 12.60
N ASN A 4 -5.54 4.71 12.51
CA ASN A 4 -6.85 5.36 12.34
C ASN A 4 -7.22 5.55 10.85
N LEU A 5 -6.36 5.15 9.91
CA LEU A 5 -6.65 5.18 8.48
C LEU A 5 -7.15 3.81 8.01
N LYS A 6 -8.03 3.82 7.01
CA LYS A 6 -8.46 2.60 6.31
C LYS A 6 -7.34 2.13 5.39
N CYS A 7 -7.22 0.82 5.21
CA CYS A 7 -6.23 0.22 4.30
C CYS A 7 -6.27 0.84 2.90
N VAL A 8 -7.48 1.16 2.41
CA VAL A 8 -7.69 1.73 1.08
C VAL A 8 -7.10 3.13 0.91
N GLU A 9 -6.86 3.86 1.99
CA GLU A 9 -6.26 5.20 1.93
C GLU A 9 -4.77 5.17 1.56
N CYS A 10 -4.13 4.02 1.78
CA CYS A 10 -2.76 3.76 1.33
C CYS A 10 -2.73 2.88 0.07
N HIS A 11 -3.58 1.86 -0.01
CA HIS A 11 -3.46 0.79 -1.01
C HIS A 11 -4.23 1.02 -2.31
N LEU A 12 -5.20 1.96 -2.37
CA LEU A 12 -5.99 2.23 -3.58
C LEU A 12 -5.69 3.62 -4.17
N PRO A 13 -5.89 3.81 -5.49
CA PRO A 13 -5.74 5.11 -6.13
C PRO A 13 -6.79 6.10 -5.62
N TYR A 14 -6.51 7.41 -5.68
CA TYR A 14 -7.39 8.45 -5.12
C TYR A 14 -7.86 9.51 -6.12
N ASP A 15 -7.48 9.37 -7.38
CA ASP A 15 -7.72 10.33 -8.45
C ASP A 15 -9.21 10.53 -8.75
N CYS A 16 -9.98 9.45 -8.90
CA CYS A 16 -11.43 9.55 -9.05
C CYS A 16 -12.15 8.31 -8.51
N LYS A 17 -13.46 8.46 -8.20
CA LYS A 17 -14.28 7.38 -7.64
C LYS A 17 -14.36 6.17 -8.57
N ILE A 18 -14.47 6.39 -9.88
CA ILE A 18 -14.58 5.31 -10.88
C ILE A 18 -13.32 4.46 -10.87
N HIS A 19 -12.14 5.09 -10.94
CA HIS A 19 -10.86 4.37 -10.91
C HIS A 19 -10.65 3.66 -9.56
N PHE A 20 -11.00 4.31 -8.44
CA PHE A 20 -10.97 3.68 -7.12
C PHE A 20 -11.80 2.38 -7.08
N TYR A 21 -13.06 2.42 -7.50
CA TYR A 21 -13.94 1.25 -7.46
C TYR A 21 -13.55 0.17 -8.47
N ALA A 22 -13.17 0.56 -9.69
CA ALA A 22 -12.66 -0.38 -10.69
C ALA A 22 -11.45 -1.13 -10.14
N LYS A 23 -10.49 -0.41 -9.56
CA LYS A 23 -9.29 -1.03 -8.99
C LYS A 23 -9.61 -1.90 -7.77
N LYS A 24 -10.53 -1.45 -6.91
CA LYS A 24 -11.02 -2.21 -5.76
C LYS A 24 -11.60 -3.57 -6.17
N ILE A 25 -12.45 -3.57 -7.19
CA ILE A 25 -13.08 -4.79 -7.70
C ILE A 25 -12.03 -5.70 -8.33
N MET A 26 -11.17 -5.17 -9.20
CA MET A 26 -10.14 -5.96 -9.87
C MET A 26 -9.19 -6.65 -8.88
N ASP A 27 -8.68 -5.91 -7.90
CA ASP A 27 -7.75 -6.46 -6.91
C ASP A 27 -8.49 -7.43 -5.96
N GLY A 28 -9.70 -7.08 -5.51
CA GLY A 28 -10.51 -7.96 -4.66
C GLY A 28 -10.89 -9.29 -5.34
N THR A 29 -11.28 -9.25 -6.61
CA THR A 29 -11.58 -10.46 -7.41
C THR A 29 -10.33 -11.32 -7.57
N LYS A 30 -9.19 -10.71 -7.91
CA LYS A 30 -7.92 -11.44 -8.02
C LYS A 30 -7.55 -12.12 -6.71
N ASP A 31 -7.59 -11.39 -5.60
CA ASP A 31 -7.19 -11.91 -4.29
C ASP A 31 -8.12 -13.04 -3.84
N THR A 32 -9.43 -12.90 -4.10
CA THR A 32 -10.42 -13.95 -3.85
C THR A 32 -10.10 -15.23 -4.63
N ILE A 33 -9.85 -15.11 -5.94
CA ILE A 33 -9.51 -16.27 -6.78
C ILE A 33 -8.21 -16.93 -6.30
N VAL A 34 -7.16 -16.15 -6.04
CA VAL A 34 -5.86 -16.67 -5.58
C VAL A 34 -5.99 -17.39 -4.23
N PHE A 35 -6.82 -16.89 -3.33
CA PHE A 35 -7.09 -17.53 -2.05
C PHE A 35 -7.82 -18.87 -2.22
N TYR A 36 -8.95 -18.87 -2.92
CA TYR A 36 -9.78 -20.08 -3.06
C TYR A 36 -9.18 -21.16 -3.96
N THR A 37 -8.26 -20.80 -4.87
CA THR A 37 -7.54 -21.77 -5.70
C THR A 37 -6.31 -22.37 -5.00
N GLY A 38 -6.01 -21.94 -3.77
CA GLY A 38 -4.82 -22.39 -3.05
C GLY A 38 -3.50 -21.86 -3.64
N LEU A 39 -3.56 -20.86 -4.52
CA LEU A 39 -2.40 -20.26 -5.19
C LEU A 39 -1.77 -19.11 -4.38
N THR A 40 -2.14 -18.96 -3.11
CA THR A 40 -1.60 -17.90 -2.25
C THR A 40 -0.12 -18.20 -1.98
N PRO A 41 0.80 -17.29 -2.34
CA PRO A 41 2.23 -17.51 -2.11
C PRO A 41 2.55 -17.46 -0.61
N GLU A 42 3.55 -18.23 -0.20
CA GLU A 42 4.07 -18.21 1.19
C GLU A 42 4.45 -16.78 1.62
N ARG A 43 5.03 -16.00 0.70
CA ARG A 43 5.36 -14.59 0.93
C ARG A 43 4.61 -13.68 -0.03
N ILE A 44 3.71 -12.87 0.53
CA ILE A 44 2.94 -11.88 -0.21
C ILE A 44 3.74 -10.59 -0.35
N HIS A 45 3.92 -10.15 -1.59
CA HIS A 45 4.59 -8.89 -1.91
C HIS A 45 3.71 -7.98 -2.75
N ALA A 46 3.74 -6.68 -2.45
CA ALA A 46 3.09 -5.68 -3.28
C ALA A 46 3.70 -5.66 -4.69
N SER A 47 2.85 -5.66 -5.71
CA SER A 47 3.26 -5.46 -7.10
C SER A 47 3.84 -4.05 -7.31
N SER A 48 4.56 -3.84 -8.40
CA SER A 48 5.08 -2.51 -8.79
C SER A 48 3.96 -1.45 -8.85
N LYS A 49 2.80 -1.80 -9.42
CA LYS A 49 1.63 -0.92 -9.51
C LYS A 49 1.07 -0.53 -8.15
N ILE A 50 0.97 -1.48 -7.21
CA ILE A 50 0.51 -1.19 -5.83
C ILE A 50 1.53 -0.29 -5.13
N LYS A 51 2.83 -0.55 -5.29
CA LYS A 51 3.89 0.30 -4.72
C LYS A 51 3.78 1.74 -5.24
N GLU A 52 3.55 1.93 -6.53
CA GLU A 52 3.35 3.26 -7.11
C GLU A 52 2.14 3.98 -6.50
N ALA A 53 1.01 3.28 -6.35
CA ALA A 53 -0.18 3.84 -5.71
C ALA A 53 0.08 4.24 -4.25
N ILE A 54 0.77 3.39 -3.47
CA ILE A 54 1.17 3.68 -2.09
C ILE A 54 2.06 4.92 -2.05
N GLN A 55 3.07 5.02 -2.92
CA GLN A 55 3.98 6.16 -2.97
C GLN A 55 3.23 7.47 -3.27
N LYS A 56 2.31 7.44 -4.24
CA LYS A 56 1.42 8.58 -4.55
C LYS A 56 0.57 8.99 -3.34
N ASN A 57 0.04 8.03 -2.59
CA ASN A 57 -0.74 8.30 -1.39
C ASN A 57 0.10 8.82 -0.21
N CYS A 58 1.34 8.36 -0.04
CA CYS A 58 2.29 8.95 0.89
C CYS A 58 2.50 10.43 0.56
N ILE A 59 2.80 10.75 -0.71
CA ILE A 59 3.03 12.13 -1.15
C ILE A 59 1.76 12.96 -1.02
N ARG A 60 0.58 12.42 -1.31
CA ARG A 60 -0.70 13.12 -1.15
C ARG A 60 -0.90 13.65 0.26
N CYS A 61 -0.75 12.80 1.27
CA CYS A 61 -0.99 13.19 2.66
C CYS A 61 0.19 13.99 3.24
N HIS A 62 1.41 13.75 2.76
CA HIS A 62 2.64 14.39 3.25
C HIS A 62 3.19 15.46 2.29
N TYR A 63 2.39 15.99 1.37
CA TYR A 63 2.86 16.86 0.29
C TYR A 63 3.67 18.06 0.79
N ARG A 64 3.25 18.68 1.90
CA ARG A 64 3.94 19.82 2.52
C ARG A 64 5.36 19.51 3.00
N MET A 65 5.65 18.24 3.32
CA MET A 65 6.98 17.77 3.71
C MET A 65 7.74 17.18 2.51
N GLY A 66 7.02 16.53 1.58
CA GLY A 66 7.59 15.92 0.38
C GLY A 66 8.07 16.92 -0.67
N SER A 67 7.53 18.15 -0.71
CA SER A 67 7.90 19.19 -1.68
C SER A 67 9.36 19.66 -1.57
N LYS A 68 10.04 19.38 -0.46
CA LYS A 68 11.45 19.77 -0.22
C LYS A 68 12.46 18.66 -0.49
N ILE A 69 12.01 17.43 -0.77
CA ILE A 69 12.88 16.27 -0.97
C ILE A 69 12.67 15.80 -2.42
N LYS A 70 13.74 15.68 -3.20
CA LYS A 70 13.70 14.91 -4.46
C LYS A 70 13.50 13.42 -4.12
N VAL A 71 12.28 13.04 -3.72
CA VAL A 71 11.87 11.64 -3.49
C VAL A 71 11.65 10.95 -4.84
N ILE A 72 12.62 11.06 -5.76
CA ILE A 72 12.49 10.57 -7.13
C ILE A 72 13.07 9.15 -7.23
N GLU A 73 14.03 8.79 -6.36
CA GLU A 73 14.76 7.52 -6.50
C GLU A 73 14.42 6.45 -5.46
N ARG A 74 13.73 6.79 -4.37
CA ARG A 74 13.43 5.84 -3.29
C ARG A 74 12.00 5.99 -2.78
N ASN A 75 11.36 4.85 -2.54
CA ASN A 75 10.04 4.82 -1.92
C ASN A 75 10.10 5.28 -0.46
N CYS A 76 9.06 5.96 0.03
CA CYS A 76 9.01 6.50 1.40
C CYS A 76 9.31 5.44 2.48
N TRP A 77 8.79 4.23 2.29
CA TRP A 77 8.96 3.12 3.24
C TRP A 77 10.35 2.45 3.20
N ALA A 78 11.26 2.89 2.33
CA ALA A 78 12.67 2.47 2.37
C ALA A 78 13.33 2.99 3.66
N CYS A 79 13.05 4.25 4.03
CA CYS A 79 13.48 4.85 5.29
C CYS A 79 12.44 4.66 6.40
N HIS A 80 11.15 4.86 6.10
CA HIS A 80 10.05 4.70 7.05
C HIS A 80 9.65 3.22 7.22
N ARG A 81 10.61 2.38 7.64
CA ARG A 81 10.48 0.90 7.68
C ARG A 81 9.32 0.41 8.55
N LYS A 82 8.98 1.13 9.62
CA LYS A 82 7.87 0.82 10.54
C LYS A 82 6.48 0.97 9.90
N ILE A 83 6.38 1.63 8.74
CA ILE A 83 5.10 1.77 8.02
C ILE A 83 4.77 0.49 7.24
N LYS A 84 5.77 -0.31 6.86
CA LYS A 84 5.49 -1.63 6.25
C LYS A 84 4.98 -2.58 7.31
N HIS A 85 3.87 -3.26 7.00
CA HIS A 85 3.28 -4.26 7.88
C HIS A 85 4.16 -5.52 8.07
N GLN A 86 5.25 -5.67 7.31
CA GLN A 86 6.21 -6.78 7.43
C GLN A 86 6.78 -6.96 8.85
N TYR A 87 6.82 -5.89 9.66
CA TYR A 87 7.29 -5.94 11.06
C TYR A 87 6.16 -5.80 12.09
N ALA A 88 4.90 -5.63 11.65
CA ALA A 88 3.78 -5.38 12.57
C ALA A 88 3.39 -6.64 13.36
N GLY A 89 3.53 -7.83 12.77
CA GLY A 89 3.26 -9.12 13.45
C GLY A 89 4.41 -9.65 14.34
N LEU A 90 5.56 -8.97 14.36
CA LEU A 90 6.68 -9.33 15.25
C LEU A 90 6.60 -8.63 16.62
N ILE A 91 5.61 -7.76 16.83
CA ILE A 91 5.41 -7.03 18.09
C ILE A 91 4.46 -7.80 19.03
N GLU A 92 3.65 -8.73 18.51
CA GLU A 92 2.69 -9.53 19.30
C GLU A 92 3.30 -10.79 19.96
N THR A 93 4.59 -11.06 19.76
CA THR A 93 5.27 -12.26 20.26
C THR A 93 6.40 -11.98 21.26
N LEU A 94 6.40 -10.81 21.91
CA LEU A 94 7.27 -10.52 23.07
C LEU A 94 6.45 -10.04 24.28
#